data_AF-A0A3D1RP30-F1
#
_entry.id   AF-A0A3D1RP30-F1
#
_cell.length_a   1.000
_cell.length_b   1.000
_cell.length_c   1.000
_cell.angle_alpha   90.00
_cell.angle_beta   90.00
_cell.angle_gamma   90.00
#
_symmetry.space_group_name_H-M   'P 1'
#
loop_
_entity.id
_entity.type
_entity.pdbx_description
1 polymer ?
#
loop_
_entity_poly.entity_id
_entity_poly.type
_entity_poly.pdbx_seq_one_letter_code
_entity_poly.pdbx_strand_id
1 'polypeptide(L)' 'MRNFMDVFYSILKVAPRDLASELKHAMPFWAPEVVWYQLSLYVNKYVRPSSTDRTAIAVYAILLDKTPAETKELFERDGL' A
#
# COMPACT_ATOMS: atom_id res chain seq x y z
N MET A 1 -4.73 17.65 -2.87
CA MET A 1 -5.18 16.36 -2.29
C MET A 1 -5.01 15.31 -3.39
N ARG A 2 -4.22 14.25 -3.17
CA ARG A 2 -4.02 13.21 -4.21
C ARG A 2 -5.35 12.50 -4.47
N ASN A 3 -5.66 12.25 -5.75
CA ASN A 3 -6.87 11.52 -6.11
C ASN A 3 -6.73 10.08 -5.61
N PHE A 4 -7.69 9.64 -4.81
CA PHE A 4 -7.72 8.30 -4.24
C PHE A 4 -7.58 7.22 -5.32
N MET A 5 -8.31 7.38 -6.44
CA MET A 5 -8.30 6.40 -7.52
C MET A 5 -6.89 6.24 -8.13
N ASP A 6 -6.11 7.32 -8.22
CA ASP A 6 -4.75 7.28 -8.77
C ASP A 6 -3.79 6.52 -7.84
N VAL A 7 -3.91 6.72 -6.53
CA VAL A 7 -3.10 5.99 -5.53
C VAL A 7 -3.50 4.52 -5.49
N PHE A 8 -4.80 4.23 -5.53
CA PHE A 8 -5.32 2.88 -5.59
C PHE A 8 -4.80 2.12 -6.81
N TYR A 9 -4.92 2.70 -8.01
CA TYR A 9 -4.40 2.07 -9.23
C TYR A 9 -2.89 1.90 -9.21
N SER A 10 -2.15 2.80 -8.56
CA SER A 10 -0.71 2.67 -8.41
C SER A 10 -0.34 1.50 -7.50
N ILE A 11 -1.05 1.31 -6.39
CA ILE A 11 -0.85 0.16 -5.49
C ILE A 11 -1.20 -1.15 -6.21
N LEU A 12 -2.30 -1.21 -6.97
CA LEU A 12 -2.68 -2.41 -7.72
C LEU A 12 -1.63 -2.87 -8.74
N LYS A 13 -0.77 -1.97 -9.23
CA LYS A 13 0.30 -2.31 -10.18
C LYS A 13 1.50 -3.00 -9.53
N VAL A 14 1.73 -2.77 -8.24
CA VAL A 14 2.92 -3.26 -7.52
C VAL A 14 2.59 -4.25 -6.41
N ALA A 15 1.33 -4.31 -5.97
CA ALA A 15 0.88 -5.24 -4.96
C ALA A 15 0.93 -6.71 -5.45
N PRO A 16 1.09 -7.69 -4.55
CA PRO A 16 0.93 -9.10 -4.87
C PRO A 16 -0.43 -9.36 -5.53
N ARG A 17 -0.49 -10.33 -6.45
CA ARG A 17 -1.68 -10.63 -7.26
C ARG A 17 -2.93 -10.88 -6.40
N ASP A 18 -2.78 -11.61 -5.30
CA ASP A 18 -3.89 -11.99 -4.43
C ASP A 18 -4.46 -10.76 -3.71
N LEU A 19 -3.59 -9.90 -3.16
CA LEU A 19 -3.97 -8.62 -2.57
C LEU A 19 -4.65 -7.70 -3.60
N ALA A 20 -4.10 -7.60 -4.81
CA ALA A 20 -4.68 -6.79 -5.88
C ALA A 20 -6.09 -7.30 -6.28
N SER A 21 -6.31 -8.61 -6.24
CA SER A 21 -7.62 -9.22 -6.51
C SER A 21 -8.64 -8.91 -5.41
N GLU A 22 -8.25 -9.08 -4.14
CA GLU A 22 -9.10 -8.75 -2.99
C GLU A 22 -9.47 -7.27 -2.97
N LEU A 23 -8.51 -6.38 -3.20
CA LEU A 23 -8.74 -4.93 -3.24
C LEU A 23 -9.69 -4.54 -4.37
N LYS A 24 -9.55 -5.12 -5.57
CA LYS A 24 -10.49 -4.90 -6.69
C LYS A 24 -11.91 -5.35 -6.37
N HIS A 25 -12.06 -6.42 -5.58
CA HIS A 25 -13.37 -6.94 -5.21
C HIS A 25 -14.02 -6.12 -4.09
N ALA A 26 -13.25 -5.66 -3.11
CA ALA A 26 -13.77 -4.95 -1.94
C ALA A 26 -14.08 -3.46 -2.20
N MET A 27 -13.27 -2.79 -3.02
CA MET A 27 -13.34 -1.34 -3.22
C MET A 27 -14.69 -0.78 -3.75
N PRO A 28 -15.42 -1.44 -4.67
CA PRO A 28 -16.70 -0.91 -5.17
C PRO A 28 -17.77 -0.71 -4.09
N PHE A 29 -17.59 -1.28 -2.91
CA PHE A 29 -18.57 -1.28 -1.83
C PHE A 29 -18.23 -0.29 -0.69
N TRP A 30 -17.13 0.43 -0.77
CA TRP A 30 -16.67 1.33 0.29
C TRP A 30 -16.91 2.81 -0.03
N ALA A 31 -17.38 3.57 0.95
CA ALA A 31 -17.43 5.03 0.88
C ALA A 31 -16.00 5.60 0.84
N PRO A 32 -15.70 6.63 0.02
CA PRO A 32 -14.34 7.18 -0.18
C PRO A 32 -13.54 7.45 1.11
N GLU A 33 -14.22 7.88 2.17
CA GLU A 33 -13.63 8.18 3.49
C GLU A 33 -13.18 6.93 4.24
N VAL A 34 -13.87 5.81 4.04
CA VAL A 34 -13.55 4.50 4.65
C VAL A 34 -12.42 3.81 3.91
N VAL A 35 -12.22 4.14 2.63
CA VAL A 35 -11.31 3.40 1.75
C VAL A 35 -9.86 3.55 2.17
N TRP A 36 -9.41 4.72 2.59
CA TRP A 36 -8.01 4.93 3.02
C TRP A 36 -7.64 4.06 4.23
N TYR A 37 -8.53 4.03 5.22
CA TYR A 37 -8.33 3.22 6.41
C TYR A 37 -8.29 1.74 6.05
N GLN A 38 -9.27 1.25 5.28
CA GLN A 38 -9.31 -0.16 4.88
C GLN A 38 -8.11 -0.55 4.02
N LEU A 39 -7.72 0.27 3.06
CA LEU A 39 -6.55 0.03 2.21
C LEU A 39 -5.28 -0.13 3.05
N SER A 40 -5.07 0.72 4.05
CA SER A 40 -3.93 0.61 4.97
C SER A 40 -3.97 -0.67 5.80
N LEU A 41 -5.15 -1.12 6.25
CA LEU A 41 -5.30 -2.38 6.99
C LEU A 41 -4.96 -3.59 6.11
N TYR A 42 -5.48 -3.61 4.87
CA TYR A 42 -5.20 -4.69 3.91
C TYR A 42 -3.71 -4.76 3.59
N VAL A 43 -3.08 -3.64 3.25
CA VAL A 43 -1.64 -3.63 2.96
C VAL A 43 -0.82 -4.08 4.17
N ASN A 44 -1.15 -3.64 5.38
CA ASN A 44 -0.49 -4.10 6.60
C ASN A 44 -0.65 -5.60 6.81
N LYS A 45 -1.84 -6.15 6.60
CA LYS A 45 -2.14 -7.57 6.77
C LYS A 45 -1.35 -8.45 5.79
N TYR A 46 -1.30 -8.06 4.51
CA TYR A 46 -0.83 -8.94 3.43
C TYR A 46 0.60 -8.67 2.97
N VAL A 47 1.06 -7.43 2.97
CA VAL A 47 2.40 -7.08 2.47
C VAL A 47 3.41 -7.07 3.62
N ARG A 48 2.98 -6.60 4.81
CA ARG A 48 3.82 -6.32 5.99
C ARG A 48 5.00 -5.38 5.70
N PRO A 49 5.31 -4.41 6.56
CA PRO A 49 6.53 -3.62 6.39
C PRO A 49 7.77 -4.53 6.43
N SER A 50 8.69 -4.36 5.50
CA SER A 50 10.01 -4.98 5.56
C SER A 50 11.02 -4.26 4.69
N SER A 51 12.18 -3.95 5.25
CA SER A 51 13.34 -3.38 4.55
C SER A 51 13.98 -4.30 3.50
N THR A 52 13.65 -5.59 3.52
CA THR A 52 14.20 -6.59 2.59
C THR A 52 13.25 -6.94 1.45
N ASP A 53 11.95 -6.72 1.62
CA ASP A 53 10.93 -7.01 0.61
C ASP A 53 10.69 -5.79 -0.30
N ARG A 54 11.10 -5.92 -1.56
CA ARG A 54 10.93 -4.88 -2.59
C ARG A 54 9.46 -4.55 -2.85
N THR A 55 8.57 -5.52 -2.71
CA THR A 55 7.12 -5.34 -2.86
C THR A 55 6.57 -4.49 -1.73
N ALA A 56 6.98 -4.79 -0.49
CA ALA A 56 6.65 -3.97 0.68
C ALA A 56 7.12 -2.53 0.50
N ILE A 57 8.39 -2.34 0.15
CA ILE A 57 8.94 -1.01 -0.09
C ILE A 57 8.13 -0.25 -1.16
N ALA A 58 7.82 -0.88 -2.29
CA ALA A 58 7.07 -0.24 -3.37
C ALA A 58 5.64 0.15 -2.98
N VAL A 59 4.91 -0.76 -2.30
CA VAL A 59 3.53 -0.50 -1.88
C VAL A 59 3.47 0.62 -0.84
N TYR A 60 4.36 0.59 0.16
CA TYR A 60 4.38 1.61 1.22
C TYR A 60 4.92 2.95 0.75
N ALA A 61 5.84 2.98 -0.23
CA ALA A 61 6.27 4.20 -0.89
C ALA A 61 5.08 4.96 -1.50
N ILE A 62 4.20 4.25 -2.19
CA ILE A 62 2.99 4.85 -2.78
C ILE A 62 2.00 5.32 -1.71
N LEU A 63 1.74 4.49 -0.69
CA LEU A 63 0.84 4.82 0.42
C LEU A 63 1.29 6.05 1.22
N LEU A 64 2.60 6.13 1.52
CA LEU A 64 3.17 7.15 2.38
C LEU A 64 3.64 8.41 1.62
N ASP A 65 3.52 8.42 0.28
CA ASP A 65 4.09 9.48 -0.58
C ASP A 65 5.59 9.65 -0.47
N LYS A 66 6.30 8.53 -0.47
CA LYS A 66 7.74 8.50 -0.30
C LYS A 66 8.39 7.84 -1.49
N THR A 67 9.66 8.13 -1.68
CA THR A 67 10.50 7.34 -2.57
C THR A 67 10.75 5.96 -1.96
N PRO A 68 11.05 4.94 -2.79
CA PRO A 68 11.47 3.63 -2.29
C PRO A 68 12.67 3.69 -1.33
N ALA A 69 13.59 4.64 -1.53
CA ALA A 69 14.75 4.83 -0.66
C ALA A 69 14.31 5.32 0.74
N GLU A 70 13.50 6.38 0.81
CA GLU A 70 12.97 6.89 2.09
C GLU A 70 12.13 5.85 2.81
N THR A 71 11.31 5.06 2.09
CA THR A 71 10.51 3.98 2.70
C THR A 71 11.39 2.87 3.23
N LYS A 72 12.46 2.51 2.53
CA LYS A 72 13.42 1.52 3.00
C LYS A 72 14.11 2.00 4.28
N GLU A 73 14.59 3.24 4.31
CA GLU A 73 15.21 3.84 5.50
C GLU A 73 14.25 3.86 6.70
N LEU A 74 12.96 4.13 6.48
CA LEU A 74 11.94 4.06 7.53
C LEU A 74 11.83 2.66 8.12
N PHE A 75 11.76 1.63 7.27
CA PHE A 75 11.69 0.24 7.73
C PHE A 75 12.94 -0.17 8.51
N GLU A 76 14.13 0.16 7.99
CA GLU A 76 15.41 -0.13 8.66
C GLU A 76 15.53 0.58 10.02
N ARG A 77 15.05 1.83 10.12
CA ARG A 77 15.07 2.62 11.37
C ARG A 77 14.07 2.10 12.40
N ASP A 78 12.86 1.78 11.97
CA ASP A 78 11.74 1.44 12.87
C ASP A 78 11.70 -0.07 13.22
N GLY A 79 12.63 -0.88 12.68
CA GLY A 79 12.85 -2.27 13.06
C GLY A 79 12.02 -3.29 12.27
N LEU A 80 11.78 -3.04 10.98
CA LEU A 80 11.00 -3.90 10.07
C LEU A 80 11.81 -4.36 8.83
#